data_AF-A0A1M5V166-F1
#
_entry.id   AF-A0A1M5V166-F1
#
_cell.length_a   1.000
_cell.length_b   1.000
_cell.length_c   1.000
_cell.angle_alpha   90.00
_cell.angle_beta   90.00
_cell.angle_gamma   90.00
#
_symmetry.space_group_name_H-M   'P 1'
#
loop_
_entity.id
_entity.type
_entity.pdbx_description
1 polymer ?
#
loop_
_entity_poly.entity_id
_entity_poly.type
_entity_poly.pdbx_seq_one_letter_code
_entity_poly.pdbx_strand_id
1 'polypeptide(L)'
;MRVRGLRETLAKLNQFGEQGKNRIKQITAITGQEIATNAAQNISSYSDVDLNGTISQSINAVPDENGYKSVISVNQVPMGAYIEFGTGTFVEVSDEWKDLAWQFYVNGRGQLHPHPYLYPAFNQGRERYKADLDNALDNLVRQFNSR
;
A
#
# COMPACT_ATOMS: atom_id res chain seq x y z
N MET A 1 -35.21 -18.88 33.95
CA MET A 1 -34.16 -17.92 34.38
C MET A 1 -33.96 -16.89 33.27
N ARG A 2 -34.02 -15.58 33.55
CA ARG A 2 -33.80 -14.52 32.55
C ARG A 2 -32.41 -13.95 32.77
N VAL A 3 -31.46 -14.23 31.87
CA VAL A 3 -30.12 -13.66 31.96
C VAL A 3 -30.21 -12.16 31.65
N ARG A 4 -30.03 -11.32 32.67
CA ARG A 4 -29.94 -9.86 32.52
C ARG A 4 -28.57 -9.53 31.90
N GLY A 5 -28.52 -8.56 30.99
CA GLY A 5 -27.27 -8.10 30.36
C GLY A 5 -26.87 -8.80 29.04
N LEU A 6 -27.35 -10.02 28.75
CA LEU A 6 -26.96 -10.76 27.53
C LEU A 6 -27.17 -9.96 26.24
N ARG A 7 -28.34 -9.34 26.07
CA ARG A 7 -28.64 -8.55 24.86
C ARG A 7 -27.71 -7.34 24.70
N GLU A 8 -27.38 -6.69 25.80
CA GLU A 8 -26.48 -5.54 25.79
C GLU A 8 -25.04 -5.96 25.46
N THR A 9 -24.56 -7.06 26.06
CA THR A 9 -23.25 -7.62 25.75
C THR A 9 -23.15 -8.03 24.28
N LEU A 10 -24.17 -8.72 23.74
CA LEU A 10 -24.21 -9.08 22.32
C LEU A 10 -24.20 -7.84 21.40
N ALA A 11 -24.95 -6.79 21.76
CA ALA A 11 -24.94 -5.55 21.00
C ALA A 11 -23.56 -4.86 21.02
N LYS A 12 -22.89 -4.81 22.18
CA LYS A 12 -21.52 -4.26 22.30
C LYS A 12 -20.52 -5.06 21.47
N LEU A 13 -20.57 -6.39 21.51
CA LEU A 13 -19.69 -7.25 20.71
C LEU A 13 -19.91 -7.07 19.20
N ASN A 14 -21.16 -6.97 18.76
CA ASN A 14 -21.46 -6.68 17.35
C ASN A 14 -20.94 -5.31 16.94
N GLN A 15 -21.14 -4.28 17.76
CA GLN A 15 -20.64 -2.93 17.50
C GLN A 15 -19.10 -2.89 17.45
N PHE A 16 -18.42 -3.61 18.35
CA PHE A 16 -16.98 -3.77 18.32
C PHE A 16 -16.50 -4.37 16.99
N GLY A 17 -17.12 -5.46 16.55
CA GLY A 17 -16.79 -6.10 15.28
C GLY A 17 -16.97 -5.17 14.07
N GLU A 18 -18.09 -4.45 14.00
CA GLU A 18 -18.35 -3.53 12.89
C GLU A 18 -17.44 -2.30 12.90
N GLN A 19 -17.12 -1.75 14.07
CA GLN A 19 -16.16 -0.65 14.19
C GLN A 19 -14.74 -1.09 13.81
N GLY A 20 -14.33 -2.29 14.22
CA GLY A 20 -13.04 -2.87 13.84
C GLY A 20 -12.91 -3.03 12.33
N LYS A 21 -13.91 -3.62 11.67
CA LYS A 21 -13.96 -3.75 10.21
C LYS A 21 -13.84 -2.40 9.51
N ASN A 22 -14.61 -1.40 9.94
CA ASN A 22 -14.57 -0.07 9.34
C ASN A 22 -13.21 0.61 9.54
N ARG A 23 -12.57 0.40 10.69
CA ARG A 23 -11.25 0.96 10.97
C ARG A 23 -10.17 0.33 10.10
N ILE A 24 -10.20 -0.99 9.90
CA ILE A 24 -9.29 -1.69 8.98
C ILE A 24 -9.44 -1.13 7.56
N LYS A 25 -10.67 -0.94 7.07
CA LYS A 25 -10.91 -0.39 5.74
C LYS A 25 -10.37 1.03 5.58
N GLN A 26 -10.56 1.87 6.59
CA GLN A 26 -10.02 3.23 6.60
C GLN A 26 -8.50 3.23 6.55
N ILE A 27 -7.85 2.45 7.41
CA ILE A 27 -6.39 2.35 7.45
C ILE A 27 -5.86 1.84 6.12
N THR A 28 -6.47 0.80 5.56
CA THR A 28 -6.08 0.22 4.27
C THR A 28 -6.14 1.25 3.14
N ALA A 29 -7.23 2.01 3.06
CA ALA A 29 -7.39 3.07 2.05
C ALA A 29 -6.35 4.19 2.23
N ILE A 30 -6.13 4.65 3.47
CA ILE A 30 -5.16 5.70 3.81
C ILE A 30 -3.75 5.25 3.46
N THR A 31 -3.32 4.07 3.94
CA THR A 31 -1.99 3.53 3.65
C THR A 31 -1.77 3.38 2.15
N GLY A 32 -2.74 2.86 1.40
CA GLY A 32 -2.62 2.76 -0.05
C GLY A 32 -2.38 4.12 -0.72
N GLN A 33 -3.14 5.14 -0.31
CA GLN A 33 -2.96 6.50 -0.82
C GLN A 33 -1.62 7.10 -0.41
N GLU A 34 -1.14 6.85 0.81
CA GLU A 34 0.20 7.28 1.26
C GLU A 34 1.31 6.63 0.44
N ILE A 35 1.21 5.32 0.15
CA ILE A 35 2.17 4.63 -0.70
C ILE A 35 2.22 5.29 -2.08
N ALA A 36 1.06 5.52 -2.70
CA ALA A 36 0.98 6.16 -4.02
C ALA A 36 1.59 7.58 -3.99
N THR A 37 1.27 8.38 -2.97
CA THR A 37 1.82 9.73 -2.80
C THR A 37 3.34 9.70 -2.59
N ASN A 38 3.85 8.83 -1.73
CA ASN A 38 5.29 8.72 -1.46
C ASN A 38 6.03 8.22 -2.72
N ALA A 39 5.46 7.27 -3.45
CA ALA A 39 6.02 6.81 -4.71
C ALA A 39 6.07 7.93 -5.76
N ALA A 40 5.03 8.75 -5.86
CA ALA A 40 4.99 9.91 -6.73
C ALA A 40 6.03 10.97 -6.33
N GLN A 41 6.24 11.18 -5.03
CA GLN A 41 7.28 12.09 -4.53
C GLN A 41 8.68 11.57 -4.81
N ASN A 42 8.93 10.27 -4.61
CA ASN A 42 10.20 9.62 -4.89
C ASN A 42 10.57 9.79 -6.37
N ILE A 43 9.66 9.45 -7.29
CA ILE A 43 9.96 9.57 -8.73
C ILE A 43 10.11 11.02 -9.18
N SER A 44 9.34 11.96 -8.61
CA SER A 44 9.46 13.38 -8.93
C SER A 44 10.82 13.97 -8.54
N SER A 45 11.57 13.30 -7.66
CA SER A 45 12.94 13.72 -7.29
C SER A 45 13.97 13.40 -8.39
N TYR A 46 13.63 12.55 -9.36
CA TYR A 46 14.49 12.14 -10.47
C TYR A 46 14.12 12.89 -11.75
N SER A 47 14.73 14.05 -11.93
CA SER A 47 14.43 14.96 -13.06
C SER A 47 14.87 14.44 -14.43
N ASP A 48 15.73 13.41 -14.47
CA ASP A 48 16.23 12.77 -15.68
C ASP A 48 15.26 11.72 -16.25
N VAL A 49 14.39 11.15 -15.41
CA VAL A 49 13.45 10.08 -15.81
C VAL A 49 11.97 10.49 -15.71
N ASP A 50 11.62 11.54 -14.96
CA ASP A 50 10.24 12.05 -14.87
C ASP A 50 10.13 13.58 -15.00
N LEU A 51 10.80 14.16 -16.00
CA LEU A 51 10.88 15.61 -16.22
C LEU A 51 9.52 16.33 -16.22
N ASN A 52 8.49 15.68 -16.78
CA ASN A 52 7.15 16.26 -16.94
C ASN A 52 6.15 15.77 -15.87
N GLY A 53 6.59 14.96 -14.91
CA GLY A 53 5.71 14.36 -13.91
C GLY A 53 4.74 13.32 -14.48
N THR A 54 5.04 12.74 -15.64
CA THR A 54 4.14 11.78 -16.32
C THR A 54 4.04 10.47 -15.55
N ILE A 55 5.15 9.99 -14.99
CA ILE A 55 5.15 8.76 -14.18
C ILE A 55 4.49 9.04 -12.84
N SER A 56 4.93 10.07 -12.11
CA SER A 56 4.36 10.46 -10.81
C SER A 56 2.84 10.65 -10.85
N GLN A 57 2.31 11.34 -11.87
CA GLN A 57 0.86 11.55 -12.02
C GLN A 57 0.09 10.29 -12.41
N SER A 58 0.78 9.24 -12.87
CA SER A 58 0.17 7.97 -13.26
C SER A 58 0.05 6.96 -12.13
N ILE A 59 0.59 7.28 -10.95
CA ILE A 59 0.55 6.43 -9.76
C ILE A 59 -0.78 6.66 -9.04
N ASN A 60 -1.53 5.58 -8.82
CA ASN A 60 -2.81 5.64 -8.13
C ASN A 60 -3.00 4.47 -7.17
N ALA A 61 -3.79 4.70 -6.13
CA ALA A 61 -4.26 3.67 -5.22
C ALA A 61 -5.77 3.50 -5.36
N VAL A 62 -6.23 2.26 -5.57
CA VAL A 62 -7.65 1.95 -5.71
C VAL A 62 -8.04 0.92 -4.65
N PRO A 63 -9.04 1.23 -3.80
CA PRO A 63 -9.60 0.24 -2.89
C PRO A 63 -10.21 -0.94 -3.67
N ASP A 64 -9.96 -2.13 -3.17
CA ASP A 64 -10.44 -3.41 -3.71
C ASP A 64 -10.97 -4.28 -2.54
N GLU A 65 -11.61 -5.41 -2.84
CA GLU A 65 -12.13 -6.37 -1.85
C GLU A 65 -12.96 -5.70 -0.74
N ASN A 66 -13.95 -4.89 -1.11
CA ASN A 66 -14.81 -4.15 -0.18
C ASN A 66 -14.05 -3.23 0.80
N GLY A 67 -12.85 -2.77 0.41
CA GLY A 67 -12.00 -1.86 1.16
C GLY A 67 -10.97 -2.55 2.06
N TYR A 68 -10.87 -3.88 2.04
CA TYR A 68 -9.83 -4.62 2.78
C TYR A 68 -8.51 -4.74 2.03
N LYS A 69 -8.49 -4.28 0.78
CA LYS A 69 -7.32 -4.25 -0.07
C LYS A 69 -7.21 -2.88 -0.72
N SER A 70 -5.98 -2.43 -0.96
CA SER A 70 -5.70 -1.27 -1.80
C SER A 70 -4.68 -1.69 -2.84
N VAL A 71 -5.00 -1.49 -4.11
CA VAL A 71 -4.13 -1.82 -5.24
C VAL A 71 -3.43 -0.54 -5.68
N ILE A 72 -2.10 -0.56 -5.60
CA ILE A 72 -1.26 0.53 -6.11
C ILE A 72 -0.85 0.17 -7.54
N SER A 73 -1.16 1.06 -8.48
CA SER A 73 -0.88 0.88 -9.90
C SER A 73 -0.11 2.07 -10.46
N VAL A 74 0.72 1.79 -11.46
CA VAL A 74 1.40 2.80 -12.28
C VAL A 74 0.90 2.60 -13.70
N ASN A 75 0.17 3.58 -14.26
CA ASN A 75 -0.46 3.39 -15.58
C ASN A 75 0.52 3.53 -16.75
N GLN A 76 1.70 4.13 -16.53
CA GLN A 76 2.72 4.33 -17.55
C GLN A 76 3.64 3.09 -17.70
N VAL A 77 3.04 1.97 -18.10
CA VAL A 77 3.74 0.70 -18.37
C VAL A 77 4.18 0.64 -19.84
N PRO A 78 5.37 0.09 -20.17
CA PRO A 78 6.35 -0.55 -19.28
C PRO A 78 7.38 0.41 -18.67
N MET A 79 7.33 1.69 -19.04
CA MET A 79 8.36 2.66 -18.65
C MET A 79 8.52 2.76 -17.12
N GLY A 80 7.42 2.79 -16.37
CA GLY A 80 7.44 2.81 -14.90
C GLY A 80 8.16 1.61 -14.30
N ALA A 81 8.09 0.43 -14.92
CA ALA A 81 8.81 -0.76 -14.46
C ALA A 81 10.29 -0.71 -14.85
N TYR A 82 10.61 -0.22 -16.05
CA TYR A 82 12.00 -0.03 -16.47
C TYR A 82 12.73 1.00 -15.60
N ILE A 83 12.03 2.05 -15.17
CA ILE A 83 12.58 3.04 -14.24
C ILE A 83 12.76 2.41 -12.85
N GLU A 84 11.76 1.70 -12.33
CA GLU A 84 11.83 1.07 -11.00
C GLU A 84 13.01 0.09 -10.88
N PHE A 85 13.17 -0.79 -11.88
CA PHE A 85 14.09 -1.94 -11.80
C PHE A 85 15.37 -1.76 -12.61
N GLY A 86 15.46 -0.73 -13.46
CA GLY A 86 16.53 -0.60 -14.44
C GLY A 86 16.38 -1.55 -15.64
N THR A 87 17.32 -1.48 -16.58
CA THR A 87 17.31 -2.31 -17.80
C THR A 87 18.72 -2.81 -18.16
N GLY A 88 18.77 -3.85 -18.99
CA GLY A 88 20.03 -4.41 -19.47
C GLY A 88 20.92 -4.94 -18.34
N THR A 89 22.18 -4.50 -18.32
CA THR A 89 23.16 -4.89 -17.29
C THR A 89 22.98 -4.16 -15.97
N PHE A 90 22.08 -3.15 -15.91
CA PHE A 90 21.85 -2.33 -14.72
C PHE A 90 20.62 -2.77 -13.93
N VAL A 91 19.98 -3.89 -14.29
CA VAL A 91 18.80 -4.38 -13.57
C VAL A 91 19.17 -4.68 -12.11
N GLU A 92 18.44 -4.06 -11.18
CA GLU A 92 18.57 -4.28 -9.75
C GLU A 92 17.19 -4.55 -9.14
N VAL A 93 16.98 -5.77 -8.63
CA VAL A 93 15.69 -6.21 -8.12
C VAL A 93 15.90 -7.07 -6.89
N SER A 94 15.24 -6.72 -5.78
CA SER A 94 15.22 -7.55 -4.58
C SER A 94 14.42 -8.84 -4.82
N ASP A 95 14.70 -9.89 -4.04
CA ASP A 95 14.08 -11.20 -4.24
C ASP A 95 12.54 -11.16 -4.25
N GLU A 96 11.94 -10.31 -3.41
CA GLU A 96 10.48 -10.20 -3.29
C GLU A 96 9.80 -9.52 -4.51
N TRP A 97 10.56 -8.83 -5.36
CA TRP A 97 10.06 -8.16 -6.57
C TRP A 97 10.46 -8.84 -7.88
N LYS A 98 11.26 -9.92 -7.81
CA LYS A 98 11.77 -10.62 -9.00
C LYS A 98 10.65 -11.05 -9.95
N ASP A 99 9.60 -11.68 -9.42
CA ASP A 99 8.50 -12.19 -10.24
C ASP A 99 7.76 -11.05 -10.95
N LEU A 100 7.61 -9.89 -10.30
CA LEU A 100 6.99 -8.72 -10.93
C LEU A 100 7.92 -8.11 -11.98
N ALA A 101 9.20 -7.92 -11.67
CA ALA A 101 10.17 -7.37 -12.62
C ALA A 101 10.32 -8.26 -13.87
N TRP A 102 10.29 -9.59 -13.71
CA TRP A 102 10.37 -10.54 -14.82
C TRP A 102 9.21 -10.43 -15.81
N GLN A 103 8.04 -9.93 -15.40
CA GLN A 103 6.92 -9.70 -16.33
C GLN A 103 7.25 -8.64 -17.40
N PHE A 104 8.23 -7.78 -17.13
CA PHE A 104 8.67 -6.72 -18.03
C PHE A 104 9.96 -7.08 -18.79
N TYR A 105 10.51 -8.29 -18.60
CA TYR A 105 11.68 -8.72 -19.35
C TYR A 105 11.36 -8.93 -20.83
N VAL A 106 12.20 -8.39 -21.70
CA VAL A 106 12.09 -8.57 -23.16
C VAL A 106 13.29 -9.30 -23.74
N ASN A 107 14.50 -8.73 -23.62
CA ASN A 107 15.68 -9.25 -24.31
C ASN A 107 17.03 -8.96 -23.61
N GLY A 108 17.01 -8.44 -22.39
CA GLY A 108 18.22 -8.10 -21.63
C GLY A 108 19.05 -6.94 -22.22
N ARG A 109 18.48 -6.12 -23.11
CA ARG A 109 19.12 -4.89 -23.60
C ARG A 109 18.58 -3.68 -22.84
N GLY A 110 19.36 -2.60 -22.84
CA GLY A 110 19.03 -1.34 -22.16
C GLY A 110 20.20 -0.78 -21.39
N GLN A 111 20.12 0.50 -21.05
CA GLN A 111 21.16 1.23 -20.30
C GLN A 111 20.56 2.10 -19.19
N LEU A 112 19.25 1.96 -18.93
CA LEU A 112 18.58 2.71 -17.88
C LEU A 112 18.98 2.15 -16.52
N HIS A 113 19.52 3.02 -15.67
CA HIS A 113 19.82 2.70 -14.28
C HIS A 113 18.51 2.72 -13.47
N PRO A 114 18.42 1.88 -12.42
CA PRO A 114 17.24 1.81 -11.58
C PRO A 114 17.09 3.11 -10.79
N HIS A 115 15.86 3.59 -10.72
CA HIS A 115 15.40 4.69 -9.87
C HIS A 115 14.19 4.20 -9.08
N PRO A 116 14.38 3.35 -8.06
CA PRO A 116 13.27 2.75 -7.33
C PRO A 116 12.43 3.83 -6.64
N TYR A 117 11.14 3.87 -6.93
CA TYR A 117 10.21 4.84 -6.37
C TYR A 117 9.04 4.17 -5.66
N LEU A 118 8.53 3.07 -6.23
CA LEU A 118 7.39 2.34 -5.71
C LEU A 118 7.82 1.38 -4.59
N TYR A 119 8.90 0.62 -4.80
CA TYR A 119 9.41 -0.34 -3.82
C TYR A 119 9.71 0.29 -2.45
N PRO A 120 10.52 1.38 -2.34
CA PRO A 120 10.79 2.01 -1.05
C PRO A 120 9.51 2.57 -0.40
N ALA A 121 8.59 3.14 -1.19
CA ALA A 121 7.31 3.64 -0.69
C ALA A 121 6.43 2.50 -0.15
N PHE A 122 6.39 1.36 -0.84
CA PHE A 122 5.66 0.18 -0.41
C PHE A 122 6.19 -0.37 0.91
N ASN A 123 7.51 -0.51 1.05
CA ASN A 123 8.13 -0.99 2.29
C ASN A 123 7.79 -0.08 3.47
N GLN A 124 7.89 1.23 3.29
CA GLN A 124 7.51 2.20 4.32
C GLN A 124 6.02 2.10 4.68
N GLY A 125 5.14 1.97 3.68
CA GLY A 125 3.71 1.82 3.90
C GLY A 125 3.35 0.51 4.59
N ARG A 126 4.01 -0.60 4.24
CA ARG A 126 3.81 -1.93 4.86
C ARG A 126 4.09 -1.91 6.35
N GLU A 127 5.22 -1.32 6.76
CA GLU A 127 5.58 -1.22 8.18
C GLU A 127 4.58 -0.36 8.96
N ARG A 128 4.18 0.79 8.39
CA ARG A 128 3.17 1.68 9.00
C ARG A 128 1.81 1.01 9.10
N TYR A 129 1.38 0.31 8.05
CA TYR A 129 0.10 -0.38 7.99
C TYR A 129 -0.07 -1.34 9.17
N LYS A 130 0.95 -2.16 9.42
CA LYS A 130 0.96 -3.10 10.54
C LYS A 130 0.83 -2.38 11.88
N ALA A 131 1.63 -1.34 12.09
CA ALA A 131 1.58 -0.56 13.32
C ALA A 131 0.22 0.13 13.53
N ASP A 132 -0.39 0.66 12.47
CA ASP A 132 -1.69 1.33 12.54
C ASP A 132 -2.83 0.36 12.82
N LEU A 133 -2.77 -0.86 12.29
CA LEU A 133 -3.72 -1.93 12.61
C LEU A 133 -3.62 -2.35 14.08
N ASP A 134 -2.42 -2.56 14.59
CA ASP A 134 -2.18 -2.92 15.99
C ASP A 134 -2.70 -1.81 16.93
N ASN A 135 -2.34 -0.55 16.64
CA ASN A 135 -2.82 0.61 17.38
C ASN A 135 -4.35 0.75 17.32
N ALA A 136 -4.96 0.47 16.17
CA ALA A 136 -6.41 0.53 16.01
C ALA A 136 -7.14 -0.52 16.85
N LEU A 137 -6.62 -1.75 16.88
CA LEU A 137 -7.16 -2.81 17.71
C LEU A 137 -7.06 -2.46 19.20
N ASP A 138 -5.88 -2.01 19.64
CA ASP A 138 -5.65 -1.61 21.04
C ASP A 138 -6.58 -0.49 21.49
N ASN A 139 -6.73 0.55 20.65
CA ASN A 139 -7.62 1.66 20.95
C ASN A 139 -9.09 1.21 21.02
N LEU A 140 -9.52 0.31 20.13
CA LEU A 140 -10.88 -0.21 20.13
C LEU A 140 -11.15 -1.07 21.37
N VAL A 141 -10.21 -1.93 21.76
CA VAL A 141 -10.31 -2.73 23.00
C VAL A 141 -10.43 -1.82 24.22
N ARG A 142 -9.57 -0.79 24.32
CA ARG A 142 -9.63 0.18 25.42
C ARG A 142 -10.98 0.90 25.47
N GLN A 143 -11.51 1.32 24.32
CA GLN A 143 -12.80 2.03 24.23
C GLN A 143 -13.97 1.18 24.77
N PHE A 144 -13.95 -0.13 24.54
CA PHE A 144 -15.01 -1.04 24.99
C PHE A 144 -14.81 -1.57 26.41
N ASN A 145 -13.57 -1.56 26.93
CA ASN A 145 -13.27 -1.95 28.31
C ASN A 145 -13.40 -0.79 29.32
N SER A 146 -13.36 0.47 28.87
CA SER A 146 -13.47 1.66 29.72
C SER A 146 -14.91 2.16 29.91
N ARG A 147 -15.91 1.39 29.47
CA ARG A 147 -17.34 1.67 29.60
C ARG A 147 -18.07 0.57 30.34
#